data_AF-A0A822F2F7-F1
#
_entry.id   AF-A0A822F2F7-F1
#
_cell.length_a   1.000
_cell.length_b   1.000
_cell.length_c   1.000
_cell.angle_alpha   90.00
_cell.angle_beta   90.00
_cell.angle_gamma   90.00
#
_symmetry.space_group_name_H-M   'P 1'
#
loop_
_entity.id
_entity.type
_entity.pdbx_description
1 polymer ?
#
loop_
_entity_poly.entity_id
_entity_poly.type
_entity_poly.pdbx_seq_one_letter_code
_entity_poly.pdbx_strand_id
1 'polypeptide(L)' 'TVNSYLLHRRNDLWSRSEEFDYTRWMRDPKTGLKPKLPYPFAYLPFAIGP' A
#
# COMPACT_ATOMS: atom_id res chain seq x y z
N THR A 1 3.40 -19.01 -5.58
CA THR A 1 3.09 -18.47 -4.23
C THR A 1 3.47 -17.01 -4.19
N VAL A 2 2.59 -16.13 -3.71
CA VAL A 2 2.87 -14.69 -3.62
C VAL A 2 3.56 -14.40 -2.28
N ASN A 3 4.74 -13.77 -2.33
CA ASN A 3 5.44 -13.32 -1.12
C ASN A 3 4.99 -11.89 -0.76
N SER A 4 4.07 -11.77 0.19
CA SER A 4 3.52 -10.49 0.64
C SER A 4 4.58 -9.57 1.24
N TYR A 5 5.56 -10.12 1.97
CA TYR A 5 6.65 -9.35 2.56
C TYR A 5 7.46 -8.59 1.50
N LEU A 6 7.82 -9.27 0.40
CA LEU A 6 8.55 -8.62 -0.70
C LEU A 6 7.67 -7.60 -1.43
N LEU A 7 6.39 -7.90 -1.63
CA LEU A 7 5.47 -6.96 -2.27
C LEU A 7 5.26 -5.67 -1.48
N HIS A 8 5.21 -5.73 -0.15
CA HIS A 8 4.99 -4.54 0.69
C HIS A 8 6.23 -3.65 0.81
N ARG A 9 7.42 -4.16 0.47
CA ARG A 9 8.71 -3.44 0.59
C ARG A 9 9.31 -2.99 -0.75
N ARG A 10 8.60 -3.21 -1.85
CA ARG A 10 9.04 -2.83 -3.19
C ARG A 10 8.88 -1.32 -3.44
N ASN A 11 9.99 -0.63 -3.70
CA ASN A 11 10.01 0.83 -3.94
C ASN A 11 9.28 1.25 -5.22
N ASP A 12 9.17 0.34 -6.20
CA ASP A 12 8.41 0.56 -7.42
C ASP A 12 6.88 0.50 -7.20
N LEU A 13 6.44 -0.14 -6.12
CA LEU A 13 5.02 -0.23 -5.75
C LEU A 13 4.65 0.78 -4.65
N TRP A 14 5.61 1.10 -3.78
CA TRP A 14 5.44 1.92 -2.59
C TRP A 14 6.56 2.95 -2.48
N SER A 15 6.23 4.24 -2.52
CA SER A 15 7.23 5.28 -2.25
C SER A 15 7.68 5.21 -0.78
N ARG A 16 9.00 5.23 -0.54
CA ARG A 16 9.58 5.08 0.81
C ARG A 16 9.09 3.80 1.49
N SER A 17 9.29 2.66 0.85
CA SER A 17 8.72 1.37 1.27
C SER A 17 9.29 0.84 2.60
N GLU A 18 10.47 1.31 3.01
CA GLU A 18 11.13 0.94 4.26
C GLU A 18 10.79 1.86 5.43
N GLU A 19 10.10 2.97 5.17
CA GLU A 19 9.68 3.92 6.19
C GLU A 19 8.27 3.60 6.72
N PHE A 20 8.06 3.84 8.01
CA PHE A 20 6.72 3.86 8.56
C PHE A 20 6.02 5.19 8.23
N ASP A 21 5.25 5.20 7.14
CA ASP A 21 4.46 6.35 6.70
C ASP A 21 2.95 6.11 6.91
N TYR A 22 2.41 6.59 8.02
CA TYR A 22 0.98 6.47 8.33
C TYR A 22 0.10 7.31 7.40
N THR A 23 0.66 8.38 6.80
CA THR A 23 -0.12 9.33 5.98
C THR A 23 -0.58 8.72 4.66
N ARG A 24 0.10 7.66 4.18
CA ARG A 24 -0.27 6.86 2.99
C ARG A 24 -1.72 6.34 3.03
N TRP A 25 -2.25 6.12 4.23
CA TRP A 25 -3.58 5.54 4.43
C TRP A 25 -4.63 6.58 4.85
N MET A 26 -4.19 7.82 5.12
CA MET A 26 -5.07 8.89 5.56
C MET A 26 -5.83 9.49 4.37
N ARG A 27 -7.10 9.85 4.58
CA ARG A 27 -7.88 10.59 3.59
C ARG A 27 -7.39 12.04 3.52
N ASP A 28 -7.48 12.62 2.34
CA ASP A 28 -7.24 14.06 2.17
C ASP A 28 -8.30 14.84 2.98
N PRO A 29 -7.89 15.72 3.91
CA PRO A 29 -8.81 16.46 4.77
C PRO A 29 -9.70 17.46 4.01
N LYS A 30 -9.30 17.91 2.81
CA LYS A 30 -10.09 18.84 2.00
C LYS A 30 -11.14 18.12 1.15
N THR A 31 -10.78 16.98 0.58
CA THR A 31 -11.64 16.25 -0.37
C THR A 31 -12.36 15.06 0.25
N GLY A 32 -11.89 14.57 1.41
CA GLY A 32 -12.39 13.36 2.07
C GLY A 32 -12.07 12.06 1.32
N LEU A 33 -11.34 12.13 0.21
CA LEU A 33 -11.03 10.98 -0.63
C LEU A 33 -9.79 10.23 -0.13
N LYS A 34 -9.74 8.93 -0.41
CA LYS A 34 -8.54 8.12 -0.17
C LYS A 34 -7.47 8.49 -1.22
N PRO A 35 -6.18 8.48 -0.86
CA PRO A 35 -5.11 8.61 -1.84
C PRO A 35 -5.25 7.52 -2.91
N LYS A 36 -5.09 7.90 -4.18
CA LYS A 36 -5.08 6.93 -5.27
C LYS A 36 -3.77 6.14 -5.19
N LEU A 37 -3.83 4.93 -4.65
CA LEU A 37 -2.70 4.02 -4.67
C LEU A 37 -2.43 3.60 -6.13
N PRO A 38 -1.18 3.65 -6.61
CA PRO A 38 -0.85 3.21 -7.97
C PRO A 38 -1.17 1.73 -8.19
N TYR A 39 -1.05 0.91 -7.13
CA TYR A 39 -1.25 -0.54 -7.17
C TYR A 39 -2.17 -1.00 -6.02
N PRO A 40 -3.50 -0.84 -6.15
CA PRO A 40 -4.44 -1.11 -5.06
C PRO A 40 -4.45 -2.57 -4.57
N PHE A 41 -4.10 -3.53 -5.43
CA PHE A 41 -4.02 -4.96 -5.08
C PHE A 41 -2.65 -5.40 -4.55
N ALA A 42 -1.67 -4.48 -4.43
CA ALA A 42 -0.37 -4.80 -3.86
C ALA A 42 -0.38 -4.89 -2.33
N TYR A 43 -1.41 -4.34 -1.67
CA TYR A 43 -1.57 -4.45 -0.22
C TYR A 43 -2.36 -5.72 0.13
N LEU A 44 -1.65 -6.68 0.70
CA LEU A 44 -2.13 -8.05 0.97
C LEU A 44 -1.79 -8.48 2.40
N PRO A 45 -2.37 -7.86 3.44
CA PRO A 45 -2.12 -8.25 4.83
C PRO A 45 -2.68 -9.63 5.19
N PHE A 46 -3.69 -10.10 4.46
CA PHE A 46 -4.40 -11.37 4.72
C PHE A 46 -4.29 -12.37 3.56
N ALA A 47 -3.23 -12.26 2.76
CA ALA A 47 -3.04 -13.02 1.52
C ALA A 47 -4.15 -12.79 0.47
N ILE A 48 -4.11 -13.57 -0.62
CA ILE A 48 -5.07 -13.56 -1.74
C ILE A 48 -5.26 -14.99 -2.25
N GLY A 49 -6.51 -15.38 -2.52
CA GLY A 49 -6.89 -16.73 -2.95
C GLY A 49 -8.25 -17.13 -2.34
N PRO A 50 -8.88 -18.22 -2.82
CA PRO A 50 -9.99 -18.88 -2.14
C PRO A 50 -9.56 -19.55 -0.83
#